data_AF-A0A447RGB3-F1
#
_entry.id   AF-A0A447RGB3-F1
#
_cell.length_a   1.000
_cell.length_b   1.000
_cell.length_c   1.000
_cell.angle_alpha   90.00
_cell.angle_beta   90.00
_cell.angle_gamma   90.00
#
_symmetry.space_group_name_H-M   'P 1'
#
loop_
_entity.id
_entity.type
_entity.pdbx_description
1 polymer ?
#
loop_
_entity_poly.entity_id
_entity_poly.type
_entity_poly.pdbx_seq_one_letter_code
_entity_poly.pdbx_strand_id
1 'polypeptide(L)'
;MIAGEAKALICLGATSPWRCRTTNAPSRRCAGLELSVHVGTKLNRSPSPDGERDFILPCLGRTELDLQASGRQSITVEDSMSMVHASSGKLKPASPMLRSEPAIVAGLAKAPCPPAKWTGSTSWKTTIAFAI
;
A
#
# COMPACT_ATOMS: atom_id res chain seq x y z
N MET A 1 13.48 -3.87 -7.62
CA MET A 1 13.33 -2.63 -8.41
C MET A 1 14.65 -2.24 -9.06
N ILE A 2 15.65 -1.75 -8.31
CA ILE A 2 16.95 -1.32 -8.88
C ILE A 2 17.72 -2.47 -9.57
N ALA A 3 17.68 -3.68 -8.99
CA ALA A 3 18.27 -4.88 -9.57
C ALA A 3 17.37 -5.57 -10.63
N GLY A 4 16.20 -5.03 -10.96
CA GLY A 4 15.26 -5.63 -11.92
C GLY A 4 14.50 -6.87 -11.44
N GLU A 5 14.77 -7.37 -10.22
CA GLU A 5 14.16 -8.62 -9.71
C GLU A 5 12.72 -8.48 -9.17
N ALA A 6 12.28 -7.24 -8.91
CA ALA A 6 10.92 -7.00 -8.43
C ALA A 6 9.99 -6.78 -9.62
N LYS A 7 8.91 -7.56 -9.70
CA LYS A 7 7.88 -7.46 -10.75
C LYS A 7 6.66 -6.66 -10.31
N ALA A 8 6.41 -6.60 -9.02
CA ALA A 8 5.28 -5.88 -8.44
C ALA A 8 5.72 -4.97 -7.29
N LEU A 9 5.12 -3.78 -7.22
CA LEU A 9 5.31 -2.79 -6.16
C LEU A 9 3.96 -2.45 -5.54
N ILE A 10 3.88 -2.49 -4.21
CA ILE A 10 2.71 -2.00 -3.46
C ILE A 10 3.20 -0.88 -2.54
N CYS A 11 2.64 0.31 -2.72
CA CYS A 11 2.91 1.49 -1.89
C CYS A 11 1.75 1.71 -0.93
N LEU A 12 2.02 1.67 0.39
CA LEU A 12 1.02 1.89 1.44
C LEU A 12 1.26 3.25 2.09
N GLY A 13 0.33 4.20 1.91
CA GLY A 13 0.39 5.53 2.55
C GLY A 13 1.51 6.46 2.04
N ALA A 14 2.51 5.93 1.31
CA ALA A 14 3.66 6.66 0.80
C ALA A 14 3.48 7.14 -0.65
N THR A 15 4.20 8.20 -0.99
CA THR A 15 4.45 8.56 -2.39
C THR A 15 5.44 7.57 -3.01
N SER A 16 5.31 7.31 -4.31
CA SER A 16 6.17 6.37 -5.04
C SER A 16 7.67 6.52 -4.68
N PRO A 17 8.41 5.40 -4.48
CA PRO A 17 9.77 5.39 -3.94
C PRO A 17 10.81 6.17 -4.76
N TRP A 18 10.50 6.57 -6.00
CA TRP A 18 11.36 7.48 -6.77
C TRP A 18 11.49 8.88 -6.16
N ARG A 19 10.60 9.27 -5.24
CA ARG A 19 10.68 10.53 -4.48
C ARG A 19 11.63 10.49 -3.28
N CYS A 20 12.21 9.34 -2.94
CA CYS A 20 13.30 9.28 -1.97
C CYS A 20 14.44 10.20 -2.45
N ARG A 21 14.95 11.09 -1.58
CA ARG A 21 15.92 12.16 -1.90
C ARG A 21 17.24 11.69 -2.52
N THR A 22 17.45 10.39 -2.65
CA THR A 22 18.62 9.81 -3.29
C THR A 22 18.29 9.46 -4.74
N THR A 23 19.02 10.10 -5.66
CA THR A 23 19.26 9.82 -7.10
C THR A 23 18.34 10.40 -8.18
N ASN A 24 19.00 11.11 -9.11
CA ASN A 24 18.56 11.56 -10.44
C ASN A 24 18.21 10.42 -11.43
N ALA A 25 17.81 9.24 -10.95
CA ALA A 25 17.47 8.10 -11.81
C ALA A 25 16.09 7.48 -11.49
N PRO A 26 15.00 8.28 -11.44
CA PRO A 26 13.66 7.76 -11.16
C PRO A 26 13.18 6.77 -12.23
N SER A 27 13.45 7.04 -13.52
CA SER A 27 12.92 6.25 -14.64
C SER A 27 13.53 4.86 -14.80
N ARG A 28 14.79 4.65 -14.38
CA ARG A 28 15.46 3.34 -14.53
C ARG A 28 15.16 2.36 -13.39
N ARG A 29 14.70 2.84 -12.22
CA ARG A 29 14.47 1.99 -11.04
C ARG A 29 13.14 1.25 -11.08
N CYS A 30 12.16 1.79 -11.81
CA CYS A 30 10.86 1.19 -12.04
C CYS A 30 10.77 0.48 -13.40
N ALA A 31 11.76 0.66 -14.28
CA ALA A 31 11.82 -0.01 -15.58
C ALA A 31 11.82 -1.54 -15.39
N GLY A 32 10.70 -2.17 -15.73
CA GLY A 32 10.48 -3.61 -15.56
C GLY A 32 9.46 -4.01 -14.47
N LEU A 33 8.84 -3.04 -13.78
CA LEU A 33 7.65 -3.30 -12.98
C LEU A 33 6.46 -3.62 -13.89
N GLU A 34 5.86 -4.79 -13.70
CA GLU A 34 4.65 -5.22 -14.40
C GLU A 34 3.40 -4.69 -13.70
N LEU A 35 3.47 -4.49 -12.38
CA LEU A 35 2.36 -4.03 -11.56
C LEU A 35 2.80 -3.01 -10.52
N SER A 36 2.10 -1.88 -10.47
CA SER A 36 2.18 -0.90 -9.39
C SER A 36 0.80 -0.73 -8.74
N VAL A 37 0.75 -0.74 -7.41
CA VAL A 37 -0.47 -0.49 -6.63
C VAL A 37 -0.19 0.60 -5.59
N HIS A 38 -0.97 1.67 -5.63
CA HIS A 38 -0.90 2.78 -4.70
C HIS A 38 -2.14 2.81 -3.81
N VAL A 39 -1.96 2.58 -2.51
CA VAL A 39 -3.02 2.67 -1.52
C VAL A 39 -2.91 4.01 -0.80
N GLY A 40 -3.95 4.85 -0.86
CA GLY A 40 -3.89 6.19 -0.29
C GLY A 40 -5.23 6.89 -0.09
N THR A 41 -5.23 7.88 0.80
CA THR A 41 -6.43 8.63 1.23
C THR A 41 -6.72 9.85 0.36
N LYS A 42 -5.72 10.33 -0.38
CA LYS A 42 -5.81 11.49 -1.26
C LYS A 42 -4.97 11.25 -2.50
N LEU A 43 -5.49 11.68 -3.65
CA LEU A 43 -4.72 11.82 -4.88
C LEU A 43 -3.61 12.86 -4.65
N ASN A 44 -2.41 12.37 -4.42
CA ASN A 44 -1.18 13.14 -4.40
C ASN A 44 -0.63 13.26 -5.84
N ARG A 45 0.32 14.15 -6.12
CA ARG A 45 0.93 14.31 -7.48
C ARG A 45 1.85 13.13 -7.85
N SER A 46 1.61 11.95 -7.31
CA SER A 46 2.52 10.79 -7.28
C SER A 46 1.98 9.44 -7.78
N PRO A 47 0.73 9.26 -8.24
CA PRO A 47 0.46 8.17 -9.18
C PRO A 47 1.06 8.61 -10.52
N SER A 48 2.37 8.48 -10.65
CA SER A 48 3.02 8.43 -11.95
C SER A 48 3.04 6.95 -12.33
N PRO A 49 2.71 6.59 -13.58
CA PRO A 49 2.72 5.19 -14.00
C PRO A 49 4.14 4.63 -13.85
N ASP A 50 4.34 3.84 -12.80
CA ASP A 50 5.63 3.24 -12.47
C ASP A 50 5.78 1.83 -13.08
N GLY A 51 4.67 1.18 -13.40
CA GLY A 51 4.64 -0.14 -14.04
C GLY A 51 3.69 -0.20 -15.23
N GLU A 52 3.71 -1.33 -15.95
CA GLU A 52 2.83 -1.56 -17.11
C GLU A 52 1.35 -1.48 -16.74
N ARG A 53 0.99 -1.95 -15.54
CA ARG A 53 -0.34 -1.80 -14.94
C ARG A 53 -0.23 -1.02 -13.65
N ASP A 54 -1.04 0.03 -13.53
CA ASP A 54 -1.08 0.90 -12.35
C ASP A 54 -2.49 0.95 -11.77
N PHE A 55 -2.61 0.70 -10.46
CA PHE A 55 -3.87 0.78 -9.73
C PHE A 55 -3.76 1.73 -8.55
N ILE A 56 -4.76 2.60 -8.42
CA ILE A 56 -4.94 3.44 -7.24
C ILE A 56 -6.11 2.89 -6.43
N LEU A 57 -5.83 2.46 -5.21
CA LEU A 57 -6.82 1.94 -4.27
C LEU A 57 -7.09 2.99 -3.18
N PRO A 58 -8.21 3.72 -3.25
CA PRO A 58 -8.53 4.72 -2.24
C PRO A 58 -8.84 4.04 -0.91
N CYS A 59 -8.21 4.51 0.17
CA CYS A 59 -8.40 3.99 1.52
C CYS A 59 -8.98 5.05 2.46
N LEU A 60 -9.54 4.58 3.59
CA LEU A 60 -10.09 5.45 4.63
C LEU A 60 -8.99 6.33 5.27
N GLY A 61 -9.29 7.62 5.41
CA GLY A 61 -8.48 8.54 6.18
C GLY A 61 -8.58 8.30 7.68
N ARG A 62 -7.52 8.69 8.42
CA ARG A 62 -7.51 8.63 9.90
C ARG A 62 -8.64 9.43 10.56
N THR A 63 -9.20 10.41 9.84
CA THR A 63 -10.31 11.24 10.30
C THR A 63 -11.68 10.63 10.02
N GLU A 64 -11.76 9.59 9.19
CA GLU A 64 -12.99 8.90 8.81
C GLU A 64 -13.28 7.70 9.73
N LEU A 65 -14.57 7.39 9.90
CA LEU A 65 -15.04 6.26 10.66
C LEU A 65 -14.81 4.95 9.89
N ASP A 66 -14.05 4.03 10.47
CA ASP A 66 -14.01 2.64 10.01
C ASP A 66 -15.07 1.82 10.76
N LEU A 67 -16.14 1.47 10.05
CA LEU A 67 -17.24 0.64 10.56
C LEU A 67 -17.18 -0.73 9.89
N GLN A 68 -16.85 -1.75 10.68
CA GLN A 68 -16.83 -3.15 10.26
C GLN A 68 -18.02 -3.91 10.86
N ALA A 69 -18.23 -5.15 10.39
CA ALA A 69 -19.24 -6.04 10.97
C ALA A 69 -19.02 -6.29 12.48
N SER A 70 -17.77 -6.26 12.94
CA SER A 70 -17.38 -6.36 14.36
C SER A 70 -17.53 -5.05 15.15
N GLY A 71 -17.99 -3.98 14.51
CA GLY A 71 -18.12 -2.65 15.10
C GLY A 71 -17.04 -1.66 14.66
N ARG A 72 -16.98 -0.53 15.35
CA ARG A 72 -16.07 0.57 15.05
C ARG A 72 -14.62 0.17 15.32
N GLN A 73 -13.75 0.39 14.33
CA GLN A 73 -12.32 0.11 14.44
C GLN A 73 -11.53 1.37 14.77
N SER A 74 -10.34 1.17 15.33
CA SER A 74 -9.31 2.19 15.55
C SER A 74 -7.95 1.61 15.19
N ILE A 75 -7.03 2.47 14.77
CA ILE A 75 -5.63 2.09 14.54
C ILE A 75 -4.76 2.67 15.65
N THR A 76 -3.69 2.00 16.02
CA THR A 76 -2.69 2.56 16.94
C THR A 76 -1.66 3.37 16.18
N VAL A 77 -1.27 4.52 16.72
CA VAL A 77 -0.27 5.41 16.14
C VAL A 77 0.76 5.75 17.21
N GLU A 78 2.03 5.76 16.83
CA GLU A 78 3.14 6.29 17.62
C GLU A 78 3.41 7.75 17.21
N ASP A 79 3.59 8.64 18.18
CA ASP A 79 4.02 10.01 17.94
C ASP A 79 5.54 10.22 18.15
N SER A 80 6.03 11.43 17.90
CA SER A 80 7.46 11.75 18.05
C SER A 80 8.00 11.66 19.48
N MET A 81 7.12 11.50 20.47
CA MET A 81 7.47 11.29 21.87
C MET A 81 7.37 9.81 22.27
N SER A 82 7.30 8.91 21.29
CA SER A 82 7.15 7.46 21.46
C SER A 82 5.89 7.06 22.23
N MET A 83 4.84 7.87 22.16
CA MET A 83 3.55 7.56 22.78
C MET A 83 2.64 6.83 21.79
N VAL A 84 2.27 5.60 22.14
CA VAL A 84 1.31 4.80 21.37
C VAL A 84 -0.10 5.09 21.86
N HIS A 85 -0.96 5.55 20.95
CA HIS A 85 -2.35 5.87 21.25
C HIS A 85 -3.29 5.45 20.12
N ALA A 86 -4.57 5.26 20.45
CA ALA A 86 -5.59 4.94 19.47
C ALA A 86 -5.99 6.19 18.66
N SER A 87 -5.96 6.05 17.33
CA SER A 87 -6.50 7.00 16.37
C SER A 87 -7.81 6.44 15.80
N SER A 88 -8.90 7.17 15.99
CA SER A 88 -10.20 6.83 15.42
C SER A 88 -10.87 8.09 14.88
N GLY A 89 -11.19 8.06 13.59
CA GLY A 89 -11.89 9.14 12.92
C GLY A 89 -13.32 9.29 13.40
N LYS A 90 -13.91 10.48 13.19
CA LYS A 90 -15.31 10.79 13.53
C LYS A 90 -16.15 11.16 12.30
N LEU A 91 -15.49 11.44 11.18
CA LEU A 91 -16.16 11.86 9.95
C LEU A 91 -16.77 10.65 9.25
N LYS A 92 -17.88 10.89 8.55
CA LYS A 92 -18.44 9.89 7.64
C LYS A 92 -17.46 9.69 6.47
N PRO A 93 -17.18 8.44 6.07
CA PRO A 93 -16.37 8.16 4.89
C PRO A 93 -16.90 8.89 3.65
N ALA A 94 -15.99 9.38 2.82
CA ALA A 94 -16.33 10.08 1.58
C ALA A 94 -17.11 9.19 0.59
N SER A 95 -16.89 7.87 0.63
CA SER A 95 -17.64 6.88 -0.15
C SER A 95 -17.86 5.59 0.63
N PRO A 96 -19.02 4.92 0.48
CA PRO A 96 -19.29 3.63 1.12
C PRO A 96 -18.41 2.48 0.60
N MET A 97 -17.71 2.69 -0.53
CA MET A 97 -16.79 1.70 -1.11
C MET A 97 -15.39 1.76 -0.47
N LEU A 98 -15.09 2.80 0.31
CA LEU A 98 -13.79 2.94 0.95
C LEU A 98 -13.60 1.84 2.00
N ARG A 99 -12.38 1.33 2.06
CA ARG A 99 -11.92 0.33 3.02
C ARG A 99 -10.72 0.88 3.75
N SER A 100 -10.49 0.43 4.99
CA SER A 100 -9.25 0.73 5.69
C SER A 100 -8.08 0.06 4.99
N GLU A 101 -6.88 0.64 5.09
CA GLU A 101 -5.68 0.08 4.48
C GLU A 101 -5.44 -1.38 4.88
N PRO A 102 -5.59 -1.80 6.16
CA PRO A 102 -5.49 -3.21 6.54
C PRO A 102 -6.55 -4.09 5.88
N ALA A 103 -7.77 -3.59 5.67
CA ALA A 103 -8.83 -4.32 4.98
C ALA A 103 -8.51 -4.52 3.49
N ILE A 104 -7.86 -3.54 2.85
CA ILE A 104 -7.37 -3.66 1.47
C ILE A 104 -6.28 -4.73 1.40
N VAL A 105 -5.27 -4.67 2.28
CA VAL A 105 -4.18 -5.66 2.33
C VAL A 105 -4.72 -7.07 2.60
N ALA A 106 -5.63 -7.23 3.56
CA ALA A 106 -6.28 -8.51 3.84
C ALA A 106 -7.13 -9.01 2.68
N GLY A 107 -7.80 -8.10 1.95
CA GLY A 107 -8.56 -8.43 0.74
C GLY A 107 -7.66 -8.93 -0.39
N LEU A 108 -6.52 -8.25 -0.61
CA LEU A 108 -5.51 -8.69 -1.58
C LEU A 108 -4.96 -10.08 -1.23
N ALA A 109 -4.69 -10.34 0.05
CA ALA A 109 -4.21 -11.65 0.50
C ALA A 109 -5.25 -12.77 0.34
N LYS A 110 -6.55 -12.45 0.40
CA LYS A 110 -7.65 -13.41 0.19
C LYS A 110 -7.98 -13.65 -1.28
N ALA A 111 -7.51 -12.79 -2.19
CA ALA A 111 -7.78 -12.96 -3.60
C ALA A 111 -7.23 -14.31 -4.08
N PRO A 112 -8.00 -15.08 -4.89
CA PRO A 112 -7.58 -16.39 -5.35
C PRO A 112 -6.33 -16.26 -6.23
N CYS A 113 -5.18 -16.55 -5.63
CA CYS A 113 -3.95 -16.81 -6.36
C CYS A 113 -3.99 -18.28 -6.80
N PRO A 114 -3.58 -18.64 -8.04
CA PRO A 114 -3.29 -20.03 -8.35
C PRO A 114 -2.33 -20.57 -7.28
N PRO A 115 -2.46 -21.84 -6.84
CA PRO A 115 -1.73 -22.35 -5.68
C PRO A 115 -0.22 -22.27 -5.93
N ALA A 116 0.39 -21.17 -5.51
CA ALA A 116 1.81 -21.05 -5.36
C ALA A 116 2.16 -21.92 -4.15
N LYS A 117 2.89 -23.00 -4.39
CA LYS A 117 3.37 -23.87 -3.31
C LYS A 117 4.15 -22.98 -2.36
N TRP A 118 3.61 -22.74 -1.16
CA TRP A 118 4.41 -22.23 -0.06
C TRP A 118 5.31 -23.36 0.43
N THR A 119 6.32 -23.67 -0.37
CA THR A 119 7.47 -24.42 0.09
C THR A 119 8.22 -23.47 1.02
N GLY A 120 8.51 -23.85 2.26
CA GLY A 120 9.28 -23.02 3.21
C GLY A 120 10.64 -22.51 2.70
N SER A 121 11.02 -22.84 1.46
CA SER A 121 12.10 -22.26 0.67
C SER A 121 11.61 -21.52 -0.59
N THR A 122 10.55 -20.71 -0.52
CA THR A 122 10.27 -19.76 -1.61
C THR A 122 11.48 -18.83 -1.71
N SER A 123 12.38 -19.13 -2.64
CA SER A 123 13.47 -18.24 -2.98
C SER A 123 12.85 -16.88 -3.24
N TRP A 124 13.27 -15.87 -2.50
CA TRP A 124 12.68 -14.52 -2.47
C TRP A 124 12.78 -13.80 -3.84
N LYS A 125 13.18 -14.49 -4.91
CA LYS A 125 13.44 -13.99 -6.25
C LYS A 125 12.21 -13.40 -6.95
N THR A 126 10.98 -13.71 -6.52
CA THR A 126 9.81 -12.89 -6.87
C THR A 126 9.46 -12.02 -5.68
N THR A 127 10.28 -10.97 -5.47
CA THR A 127 10.08 -10.02 -4.38
C THR A 127 8.92 -9.09 -4.73
N ILE A 128 7.79 -9.22 -4.03
CA ILE A 128 6.82 -8.13 -3.91
C ILE A 128 7.48 -7.10 -2.99
N ALA A 129 7.82 -5.94 -3.54
CA ALA A 129 8.37 -4.86 -2.74
C ALA A 129 7.21 -4.10 -2.09
N PHE A 130 7.23 -4.02 -0.76
CA PHE A 130 6.38 -3.11 -0.01
C PHE A 130 7.16 -1.84 0.28
N ALA A 131 6.61 -0.70 -0.11
CA ALA A 131 7.11 0.62 0.26
C ALA A 131 6.14 1.23 1.29
N ILE A 132 6.65 1.50 2.49
CA ILE A 132 6.02 2.27 3.58
C ILE A 132 6.71 3.64 3.64
#